data_AF-A0A1V5CFX8-F1
#
_entry.id   AF-A0A1V5CFX8-F1
#
_cell.length_a   1.000
_cell.length_b   1.000
_cell.length_c   1.000
_cell.angle_alpha   90.00
_cell.angle_beta   90.00
_cell.angle_gamma   90.00
#
_symmetry.space_group_name_H-M   'P 1'
#
loop_
_entity.id
_entity.type
_entity.pdbx_description
1 polymer ?
#
loop_
_entity_poly.entity_id
_entity_poly.type
_entity_poly.pdbx_seq_one_letter_code
_entity_poly.pdbx_strand_id
1 'polypeptide(L)'
;MIRAKLWLRCAAMHDPVSPTLLRPALVGWEAKKRKVDLAIERGFNGEELLRRMKGWVTTDPGAVIDVVKKHGRLKVLDDIELVVEFEEQEAFDKLQESLAEAFGGEVDLELVTRKGR
;
A
#
# COMPACT_ATOMS: atom_id res chain seq x y z
N MET A 1 -12.78 -9.57 10.42
CA MET A 1 -11.94 -8.80 9.49
C MET A 1 -10.55 -8.68 10.09
N ILE A 2 -9.57 -9.25 9.40
CA ILE A 2 -8.17 -9.35 9.80
C ILE A 2 -7.38 -8.32 8.99
N ARG A 3 -6.29 -7.80 9.55
CA ARG A 3 -5.43 -6.84 8.87
C ARG A 3 -3.98 -7.28 8.94
N ALA A 4 -3.25 -7.06 7.85
CA ALA A 4 -1.81 -7.23 7.82
C ALA A 4 -1.12 -6.01 7.21
N LYS A 5 0.10 -5.76 7.65
CA LYS A 5 1.00 -4.78 7.06
C LYS A 5 1.74 -5.44 5.89
N LEU A 6 1.86 -4.70 4.79
CA LEU A 6 2.61 -5.11 3.61
C LEU A 6 4.02 -4.54 3.70
N TRP A 7 5.02 -5.40 3.59
CA TRP A 7 6.42 -5.07 3.57
C TRP A 7 7.00 -5.38 2.20
N LEU A 8 7.78 -4.46 1.64
CA LEU A 8 8.49 -4.60 0.38
C LEU A 8 9.99 -4.36 0.61
N ARG A 9 10.87 -4.92 -0.22
CA ARG A 9 12.30 -4.60 -0.14
C ARG A 9 12.60 -3.26 -0.81
N CYS A 10 13.30 -2.41 -0.09
CA CYS A 10 13.81 -1.13 -0.60
C CYS A 10 14.86 -1.39 -1.71
N ALA A 11 14.76 -0.67 -2.84
CA ALA A 11 15.69 -0.83 -3.96
C ALA A 11 17.13 -0.38 -3.63
N ALA A 12 17.30 0.53 -2.67
CA ALA A 12 18.61 1.08 -2.29
C ALA A 12 19.26 0.33 -1.12
N MET A 13 18.50 0.08 -0.06
CA MET A 13 19.01 -0.50 1.20
C MET A 13 18.69 -1.99 1.36
N HIS A 14 17.79 -2.55 0.55
CA HIS A 14 17.27 -3.92 0.66
C HIS A 14 16.57 -4.27 1.98
N ASP A 15 16.41 -3.29 2.88
CA ASP A 15 15.61 -3.42 4.09
C ASP A 15 14.10 -3.51 3.79
N PRO A 16 13.32 -4.21 4.64
CA PRO A 16 11.87 -4.24 4.51
C PRO A 16 11.27 -2.88 4.87
N VAL A 17 10.48 -2.33 3.95
CA VAL A 17 9.81 -1.03 4.08
C VAL A 17 8.33 -1.15 3.78
N SER A 18 7.51 -0.39 4.50
CA SER A 18 6.07 -0.31 4.25
C SER A 18 5.71 1.12 3.87
N PRO A 19 5.00 1.33 2.74
CA PRO A 19 4.61 2.66 2.31
C PRO A 19 3.72 3.37 3.32
N THR A 20 4.03 4.62 3.61
CA THR A 20 3.23 5.48 4.50
C THR A 20 2.99 6.85 3.87
N LEU A 21 1.83 7.42 4.12
CA LEU A 21 1.46 8.78 3.75
C LEU A 21 1.88 9.72 4.88
N LEU A 22 2.88 10.56 4.63
CA LEU A 22 3.29 11.57 5.61
C LEU A 22 2.33 12.77 5.68
N ARG A 23 1.68 13.09 4.55
CA ARG A 23 0.60 14.08 4.41
C ARG A 23 -0.31 13.68 3.24
N PRO A 24 -1.60 14.05 3.26
CA PRO A 24 -2.47 13.88 2.09
C PRO A 24 -1.91 14.56 0.84
N ALA A 25 -2.29 14.06 -0.33
CA ALA A 25 -1.95 14.73 -1.58
C ALA A 25 -2.74 16.04 -1.72
N LEU A 26 -2.05 17.11 -2.10
CA LEU A 26 -2.71 18.36 -2.47
C LEU A 26 -3.13 18.30 -3.93
N VAL A 27 -4.44 18.39 -4.17
CA VAL A 27 -5.02 18.39 -5.50
C VAL A 27 -5.60 19.78 -5.78
N GLY A 28 -5.16 20.38 -6.88
CA GLY A 28 -5.66 21.68 -7.36
C GLY A 28 -6.01 21.62 -8.84
N TRP A 29 -6.17 22.79 -9.44
CA TRP A 29 -6.54 22.94 -10.85
C TRP A 29 -5.86 24.15 -11.46
N GLU A 30 -5.39 23.99 -12.69
CA GLU A 30 -5.00 25.13 -13.52
C GLU A 30 -6.22 25.62 -14.29
N ALA A 31 -6.62 26.86 -14.02
CA ALA A 31 -7.77 27.46 -14.68
C ALA A 31 -7.35 28.22 -15.94
N LYS A 32 -7.94 27.86 -17.09
CA LYS A 32 -7.60 28.40 -18.42
C LYS A 32 -7.71 29.93 -18.56
N LYS A 33 -8.61 30.58 -17.81
CA LYS A 33 -8.95 32.01 -17.99
C LYS A 33 -8.50 32.92 -16.85
N ARG A 34 -8.16 32.37 -15.67
CA ARG A 34 -7.79 33.14 -14.48
C ARG A 34 -7.02 32.25 -13.52
N LYS A 35 -6.25 32.84 -12.62
CA LYS A 35 -5.65 32.11 -11.52
C LYS A 35 -6.72 31.65 -10.53
N VAL A 36 -6.64 30.40 -10.10
CA VAL A 36 -7.48 29.83 -9.03
C VAL A 36 -6.56 29.18 -8.02
N ASP A 37 -6.48 29.75 -6.82
CA ASP A 37 -5.57 29.29 -5.76
C ASP A 37 -6.28 28.38 -4.74
N LEU A 38 -7.23 27.56 -5.21
CA LEU A 38 -7.95 26.60 -4.38
C LEU A 38 -7.36 25.21 -4.55
N ALA A 39 -6.95 24.59 -3.44
CA ALA A 39 -6.49 23.20 -3.38
C ALA A 39 -7.27 22.45 -2.30
N ILE A 40 -7.39 21.13 -2.47
CA ILE A 40 -7.97 20.22 -1.49
C ILE A 40 -6.92 19.20 -1.05
N GLU A 41 -6.99 18.80 0.20
CA GLU A 41 -6.26 17.63 0.69
C GLU A 41 -7.05 16.36 0.37
N ARG A 42 -6.40 15.40 -0.27
CA ARG A 42 -7.00 14.11 -0.60
C ARG A 42 -5.99 13.00 -0.36
N GLY A 43 -6.33 12.05 0.52
CA GLY A 43 -5.53 10.84 0.72
C GLY A 43 -5.48 9.98 -0.54
N PHE A 44 -4.42 9.18 -0.69
CA PHE A 44 -4.40 8.11 -1.69
C PHE A 44 -5.20 6.90 -1.19
N ASN A 45 -5.79 6.17 -2.13
CA ASN A 45 -6.22 4.80 -1.81
C ASN A 45 -4.99 3.85 -1.72
N GLY A 46 -5.19 2.64 -1.22
CA GLY A 46 -4.09 1.71 -0.98
C GLY A 46 -3.33 1.30 -2.25
N GLU A 47 -4.02 1.19 -3.39
CA GLU A 47 -3.37 0.88 -4.67
C GLU A 47 -2.55 2.06 -5.19
N GLU A 48 -3.10 3.26 -5.12
CA GLU A 48 -2.42 4.49 -5.52
C GLU A 48 -1.14 4.68 -4.71
N LEU A 49 -1.22 4.54 -3.38
CA LEU A 49 -0.07 4.65 -2.50
C LEU A 49 1.02 3.64 -2.89
N LEU A 50 0.65 2.38 -3.12
CA LEU A 50 1.59 1.34 -3.49
C LEU A 50 2.21 1.61 -4.88
N ARG A 51 1.43 2.05 -5.87
CA ARG A 51 1.94 2.43 -7.20
C ARG A 51 2.98 3.56 -7.15
N ARG A 52 2.87 4.49 -6.20
CA ARG A 52 3.85 5.59 -6.03
C ARG A 52 5.24 5.09 -5.60
N MET A 53 5.35 3.86 -5.14
CA MET A 53 6.63 3.25 -4.73
C MET A 53 7.42 2.68 -5.91
N LYS A 54 6.92 2.80 -7.14
CA LYS A 54 7.65 2.32 -8.32
C LYS A 54 9.03 3.00 -8.40
N GLY A 55 10.08 2.18 -8.50
CA GLY A 55 11.48 2.64 -8.51
C GLY A 55 12.10 2.84 -7.11
N TRP A 56 11.30 2.79 -6.04
CA TRP A 56 11.79 2.83 -4.65
C TRP A 56 11.88 1.45 -4.01
N VAL A 57 11.15 0.48 -4.54
CA VAL A 57 11.18 -0.93 -4.14
C VAL A 57 11.70 -1.79 -5.29
N THR A 58 12.21 -2.98 -4.96
CA THR A 58 12.80 -3.92 -5.93
C THR A 58 11.78 -4.56 -6.87
N THR A 59 10.56 -4.81 -6.38
CA THR A 59 9.47 -5.44 -7.13
C THR A 59 8.60 -4.41 -7.85
N ASP A 60 7.95 -4.79 -8.96
CA ASP A 60 6.93 -3.93 -9.59
C ASP A 60 5.67 -3.83 -8.72
N PRO A 61 5.31 -2.64 -8.19
CA PRO A 61 4.14 -2.49 -7.34
C PRO A 61 2.82 -2.85 -8.06
N GLY A 62 2.77 -2.73 -9.40
CA GLY A 62 1.61 -3.15 -10.18
C GLY A 62 1.33 -4.65 -10.03
N ALA A 63 2.36 -5.47 -10.23
CA ALA A 63 2.28 -6.92 -10.03
C ALA A 63 1.91 -7.29 -8.58
N VAL A 64 2.46 -6.58 -7.59
CA VAL A 64 2.13 -6.82 -6.17
C VAL A 64 0.64 -6.55 -5.92
N ILE A 65 0.09 -5.44 -6.45
CA ILE A 65 -1.34 -5.12 -6.34
C ILE A 65 -2.20 -6.23 -6.94
N ASP A 66 -1.82 -6.73 -8.12
CA ASP A 66 -2.58 -7.77 -8.82
C ASP A 66 -2.61 -9.09 -8.03
N VAL A 67 -1.53 -9.43 -7.32
CA VAL A 67 -1.50 -10.60 -6.42
C VAL A 67 -2.33 -10.34 -5.17
N VAL A 68 -2.17 -9.20 -4.51
CA VAL A 68 -2.90 -8.84 -3.28
C VAL A 68 -4.41 -8.88 -3.50
N LYS A 69 -4.91 -8.33 -4.61
CA LYS A 69 -6.34 -8.26 -4.93
C LYS A 69 -7.05 -9.60 -5.05
N LYS A 70 -6.33 -10.69 -5.31
CA LYS A 70 -6.92 -12.03 -5.41
C LYS A 70 -7.43 -12.54 -4.07
N HIS A 71 -6.81 -12.08 -2.97
CA HIS A 71 -7.03 -12.63 -1.64
C HIS A 71 -7.30 -11.56 -0.56
N GLY A 72 -7.08 -10.28 -0.84
CA GLY A 72 -7.29 -9.20 0.11
C GLY A 72 -7.58 -7.85 -0.55
N ARG A 73 -7.74 -6.82 0.27
CA ARG A 73 -8.02 -5.44 -0.17
C ARG A 73 -7.00 -4.47 0.40
N LEU A 74 -6.35 -3.69 -0.47
CA LEU A 74 -5.44 -2.62 -0.06
C LEU A 74 -6.24 -1.44 0.51
N LYS A 75 -5.84 -0.98 1.70
CA LYS A 75 -6.46 0.15 2.40
C LYS A 75 -5.39 1.05 2.99
N VAL A 76 -5.74 2.31 3.16
CA VAL A 76 -4.97 3.26 3.97
C VAL A 76 -5.76 3.47 5.26
N LEU A 77 -5.18 3.12 6.41
CA LEU A 77 -5.76 3.39 7.73
C LEU A 77 -5.31 4.75 8.24
N ASP A 78 -6.24 5.46 8.87
CA ASP A 78 -6.03 6.78 9.47
C ASP A 78 -5.34 7.77 8.51
N ASP A 79 -5.61 7.63 7.20
CA ASP A 79 -5.01 8.39 6.09
C ASP A 79 -3.47 8.31 5.99
N ILE A 80 -2.82 7.37 6.70
CA ILE A 80 -1.37 7.29 6.83
C ILE A 80 -0.82 5.89 6.44
N GLU A 81 -1.38 4.81 6.98
CA GLU A 81 -0.72 3.50 6.93
C GLU A 81 -1.32 2.56 5.89
N LEU A 82 -0.47 1.99 5.01
CA LEU A 82 -0.91 0.95 4.08
C LEU A 82 -1.12 -0.39 4.81
N VAL A 83 -2.32 -0.94 4.67
CA VAL A 83 -2.65 -2.29 5.16
C VAL A 83 -3.36 -3.10 4.08
N VAL A 84 -3.33 -4.42 4.25
CA VAL A 84 -4.17 -5.36 3.54
C VAL A 84 -5.25 -5.85 4.49
N GLU A 85 -6.52 -5.67 4.12
CA GLU A 85 -7.66 -6.23 4.84
C GLU A 85 -8.07 -7.56 4.23
N PHE A 86 -8.42 -8.51 5.12
CA PHE A 86 -8.88 -9.84 4.80
C PHE A 86 -10.20 -10.12 5.51
N GLU A 87 -11.07 -10.88 4.86
CA GLU A 87 -12.32 -11.35 5.46
C GLU A 87 -12.03 -12.46 6.49
N GLU A 88 -11.14 -13.40 6.15
CA GLU A 88 -10.84 -14.63 6.90
C GLU A 88 -9.34 -14.94 6.95
N GLN A 89 -8.91 -15.78 7.89
CA GLN A 89 -7.49 -16.15 8.08
C GLN A 89 -6.94 -16.94 6.88
N GLU A 90 -7.76 -17.83 6.28
CA GLU A 90 -7.36 -18.62 5.12
C GLU A 90 -6.94 -17.73 3.92
N ALA A 91 -7.56 -16.56 3.77
CA ALA A 91 -7.20 -15.60 2.73
C ALA A 91 -5.83 -14.93 2.99
N PHE A 92 -5.46 -14.73 4.26
CA PHE A 92 -4.13 -14.27 4.62
C PHE A 92 -3.07 -15.33 4.28
N ASP A 93 -3.30 -16.58 4.68
CA ASP A 93 -2.35 -17.68 4.46
C ASP A 93 -2.11 -17.89 2.94
N LYS A 94 -3.19 -17.92 2.14
CA LYS A 94 -3.11 -18.00 0.67
C LYS A 94 -2.37 -16.83 0.02
N LEU A 95 -2.57 -15.62 0.54
CA LEU A 95 -1.87 -14.46 0.00
C LEU A 95 -0.37 -14.53 0.32
N GLN A 96 -0.01 -14.97 1.52
CA GLN A 96 1.39 -15.13 1.92
C GLN A 96 2.11 -16.13 1.02
N GLU A 97 1.47 -17.28 0.72
CA GLU A 97 1.99 -18.25 -0.25
C GLU A 97 2.13 -17.65 -1.66
N SER A 98 1.09 -16.96 -2.15
CA SER A 98 1.09 -16.34 -3.48
C SER A 98 2.17 -15.26 -3.63
N LEU A 99 2.45 -14.49 -2.57
CA LEU A 99 3.52 -13.49 -2.55
C LEU A 99 4.90 -14.14 -2.54
N ALA A 100 5.08 -15.22 -1.77
CA ALA A 100 6.33 -15.97 -1.73
C ALA A 100 6.64 -16.61 -3.09
N GLU A 101 5.64 -17.19 -3.75
CA GLU A 101 5.78 -17.79 -5.09
C GLU A 101 6.11 -16.73 -6.15
N ALA A 102 5.41 -15.59 -6.13
CA ALA A 102 5.58 -14.55 -7.15
C ALA A 102 6.83 -13.68 -6.96
N PHE A 103 7.26 -13.45 -5.71
CA PHE A 103 8.29 -12.45 -5.38
C PHE A 103 9.45 -12.99 -4.55
N GLY A 104 9.49 -14.28 -4.22
CA GLY A 104 10.66 -14.93 -3.63
C GLY A 104 11.13 -14.37 -2.28
N GLY A 105 10.24 -13.73 -1.51
CA GLY A 105 10.58 -13.10 -0.22
C GLY A 105 10.90 -11.60 -0.31
N GLU A 106 10.76 -11.00 -1.50
CA GLU A 106 10.88 -9.54 -1.66
C GLU A 106 9.63 -8.78 -1.14
N VAL A 107 8.54 -9.52 -0.88
CA VAL A 107 7.28 -8.98 -0.37
C VAL A 107 6.76 -9.89 0.74
N ASP A 108 6.50 -9.32 1.91
CA ASP A 108 6.09 -10.03 3.11
C ASP A 108 4.82 -9.41 3.72
N LEU A 109 4.10 -10.20 4.51
CA LEU A 109 2.94 -9.76 5.27
C LEU A 109 3.15 -9.98 6.77
N GLU A 110 2.70 -9.03 7.58
CA GLU A 110 2.73 -9.13 9.05
C GLU A 110 1.35 -8.82 9.63
N LEU A 111 0.76 -9.77 10.36
CA LEU A 111 -0.55 -9.57 10.99
C LEU A 111 -0.51 -8.41 12.00
N VAL A 112 -1.41 -7.45 11.83
CA VAL A 112 -1.59 -6.35 12.76
C VAL A 112 -2.40 -6.85 13.95
N THR A 113 -1.72 -7.25 15.03
CA THR A 113 -2.40 -7.49 16.30
C THR A 113 -2.88 -6.15 16.84
N ARG A 114 -4.17 -6.06 17.18
CA ARG A 114 -4.78 -4.85 17.74
C ARG A 114 -4.14 -4.58 19.11
N LYS A 115 -3.00 -3.89 19.15
CA LYS A 115 -2.54 -3.25 20.39
C LYS A 115 -3.52 -2.12 20.64
N GLY A 116 -4.43 -2.38 21.58
CA GLY A 116 -5.43 -1.40 22.01
C GLY A 116 -4.77 -0.07 22.30
N ARG A 117 -5.36 0.98 21.73
CA ARG A 117 -5.16 2.34 22.18
C ARG A 117 -6.47 2.80 22.79
#